data_AF-A0A832BMQ3-F1
#
_entry.id   AF-A0A832BMQ3-F1
#
_cell.length_a   1.000
_cell.length_b   1.000
_cell.length_c   1.000
_cell.angle_alpha   90.00
_cell.angle_beta   90.00
_cell.angle_gamma   90.00
#
_symmetry.space_group_name_H-M   'P 1'
#
loop_
_entity.id
_entity.type
_entity.pdbx_description
1 polymer ?
#
loop_
_entity_poly.entity_id
_entity_poly.type
_entity_poly.pdbx_seq_one_letter_code
_entity_poly.pdbx_strand_id
1 'polypeptide(L)'
;MGIPERLRSQTSEMAQIFVSRVLNLRGREDLKPCFRCSPPAVHIQDIIEPGSHSAVGIDGSMEYDELLEMLLFYACATGFRCTFTIGEGGVRFNLKEVWRDSRLEASASVPLWMEDVSSVTGDVGSSEKELIWSAEKVPFAIMTMAELYLALKASEDPEVKVVFLDRPLHGTFSPLARDVRTILKNKRSALLNLETSHGRPSLLDLGLVLVLGCGGGAFTLPSRRRYLPYMLVKILLENDEVRAGDLARRLGLEDVKMLERVVGWLVEKTGEEFLEGDLSGTLRLKPRVRDFWPRMKELALSVVQHVFFSSEHPLIFGRGEDWLTVWDLNAVNLILIQMLRERSRDVLFIGIAKDTTASDFITCVVPYAMASGLVKGGGSLPAIRHDRAFLTILSGANPDICSAPWRTISYDTCFTSMVYSGKMSAARKRVAMERQFVKAYFQLREFQGDRELRSPTFLYDRFFSPEFDSEFVSDLKVMEGDSEVTVSPYWEGERSNPLDDLILALLSASDNPEVLEVMGHNQLLYLADKAVKAEIKLMKDLLRSVAELELGPLSRKYKLFTIARRFRDIRSEKERSRSRSGAAPAPGTTGSADRLGGF
;
A
#
# COMPACT_ATOMS: atom_id res chain seq x y z
N MET A 1 29.71 3.98 38.92
CA MET A 1 28.38 4.39 38.42
C MET A 1 27.47 3.18 38.38
N GLY A 2 26.36 3.21 39.12
CA GLY A 2 25.34 2.18 39.04
C GLY A 2 24.65 2.17 37.68
N ILE A 3 24.00 1.05 37.32
CA ILE A 3 23.20 0.94 36.08
C ILE A 3 22.16 2.07 35.97
N PRO A 4 21.45 2.49 37.03
CA PRO A 4 20.48 3.59 36.95
C PRO A 4 21.11 4.96 36.65
N GLU A 5 22.30 5.25 37.21
CA GLU A 5 23.01 6.51 36.97
C GLU A 5 23.52 6.58 35.53
N ARG A 6 24.03 5.46 35.01
CA ARG A 6 24.47 5.35 33.62
C ARG A 6 23.29 5.55 32.67
N LEU A 7 22.15 4.91 32.93
CA LEU A 7 20.94 5.08 32.14
C LEU A 7 20.47 6.55 32.16
N ARG A 8 20.39 7.17 33.34
CA ARG A 8 20.02 8.60 33.46
C ARG A 8 20.96 9.50 32.66
N SER A 9 22.27 9.28 32.73
CA SER A 9 23.26 10.07 31.98
C SER A 9 23.08 9.90 30.48
N GLN A 10 22.95 8.66 30.00
CA GLN A 10 22.76 8.35 28.57
C GLN A 10 21.43 8.89 28.04
N THR A 11 20.34 8.77 28.80
CA THR A 11 19.05 9.36 28.43
C THR A 11 19.12 10.88 28.38
N SER A 12 19.83 11.51 29.32
CA SER A 12 20.01 12.98 29.33
C SER A 12 20.80 13.47 28.12
N GLU A 13 21.85 12.75 27.72
CA GLU A 13 22.62 13.05 26.50
C GLU A 13 21.74 12.95 25.25
N MET A 14 20.93 11.88 25.13
CA MET A 14 19.99 11.73 24.02
C MET A 14 18.91 12.82 24.01
N ALA A 15 18.41 13.23 25.19
CA ALA A 15 17.46 14.33 25.31
C ALA A 15 18.08 15.66 24.85
N GLN A 16 19.33 15.95 25.21
CA GLN A 16 20.03 17.15 24.75
C GLN A 16 20.22 17.16 23.22
N ILE A 17 20.58 16.02 22.62
CA ILE A 17 20.68 15.90 21.16
C ILE A 17 19.31 16.17 20.51
N PHE A 18 18.22 15.64 21.07
CA PHE A 18 16.88 15.90 20.57
C PHE A 18 16.49 17.38 20.69
N VAL A 19 16.72 18.00 21.85
CA VAL A 19 16.45 19.43 22.06
C VAL A 19 17.22 20.29 21.07
N SER A 20 18.50 20.00 20.82
CA SER A 20 19.29 20.71 19.81
C SER A 20 18.68 20.61 18.41
N ARG A 21 18.15 19.44 18.02
CA ARG A 21 17.46 19.26 16.74
C ARG A 21 16.17 20.08 16.66
N VAL A 22 15.39 20.14 17.74
CA VAL A 22 14.16 20.95 17.82
C VAL A 22 14.49 22.44 17.71
N LEU A 23 15.51 22.92 18.42
CA LEU A 23 15.93 24.32 18.37
C LEU A 23 16.39 24.73 16.96
N ASN A 24 17.07 23.85 16.24
CA ASN A 24 17.49 24.09 14.84
C ASN A 24 16.31 24.16 13.84
N LEU A 25 15.09 23.79 14.25
CA LEU A 25 13.88 23.95 13.45
C LEU A 25 13.11 25.24 13.74
N ARG A 26 13.46 25.99 14.80
CA ARG A 26 12.82 27.28 15.10
C ARG A 26 13.29 28.36 14.11
N GLY A 27 12.37 29.24 13.72
CA GLY A 27 12.66 30.36 12.82
C GLY A 27 12.88 29.95 11.35
N ARG A 28 12.38 28.77 10.94
CA ARG A 28 12.55 28.24 9.58
C ARG A 28 11.52 28.78 8.58
N GLU A 29 11.40 30.11 8.52
CA GLU A 29 10.49 30.80 7.59
C GLU A 29 10.81 30.49 6.12
N ASP A 30 12.05 30.09 5.83
CA ASP A 30 12.49 29.62 4.52
C ASP A 30 11.64 28.45 4.00
N LEU A 31 11.09 27.61 4.89
CA LEU A 31 10.28 26.44 4.54
C LEU A 31 8.80 26.75 4.35
N LYS A 32 8.33 27.98 4.63
CA LYS A 32 6.92 28.39 4.44
C LYS A 32 6.37 28.05 3.05
N PRO A 33 7.11 28.21 1.93
CA PRO A 33 6.60 27.88 0.59
C PRO A 33 6.31 26.39 0.38
N CYS A 34 6.82 25.50 1.24
CA CYS A 34 6.52 24.07 1.20
C CYS A 34 5.16 23.71 1.83
N PHE A 35 4.41 24.68 2.35
CA PHE A 35 3.12 24.47 2.98
C PHE A 35 1.99 25.19 2.23
N ARG A 36 0.79 24.63 2.35
CA ARG A 36 -0.48 25.19 1.89
C ARG A 36 -1.40 25.23 3.09
N CYS A 37 -1.64 26.43 3.60
CA CYS A 37 -2.41 26.67 4.82
C CYS A 37 -3.74 27.31 4.46
N SER A 38 -4.84 26.78 5.00
CA SER A 38 -6.21 27.09 4.60
C SER A 38 -6.44 26.92 3.09
N PRO A 39 -7.28 25.98 2.66
CA PRO A 39 -7.69 25.98 1.26
C PRO A 39 -8.24 27.38 0.96
N PRO A 40 -7.87 28.04 -0.15
CA PRO A 40 -8.60 29.23 -0.61
C PRO A 40 -10.10 28.90 -0.68
N ALA A 41 -10.99 29.86 -0.92
CA ALA A 41 -12.38 29.51 -1.28
C ALA A 41 -12.32 28.73 -2.60
N VAL A 42 -12.02 27.42 -2.52
CA VAL A 42 -11.83 26.55 -3.65
C VAL A 42 -13.17 26.56 -4.34
N HIS A 43 -13.15 26.67 -5.66
CA HIS A 43 -14.31 26.31 -6.46
C HIS A 43 -14.46 24.79 -6.37
N ILE A 44 -14.81 24.27 -5.19
CA ILE A 44 -15.01 22.84 -4.90
C ILE A 44 -16.03 22.26 -5.88
N GLN A 45 -16.96 23.13 -6.28
CA GLN A 45 -18.00 22.94 -7.28
C GLN A 45 -17.45 22.54 -8.67
N ASP A 46 -16.20 22.91 -8.99
CA ASP A 46 -15.56 22.57 -10.26
C ASP A 46 -15.01 21.13 -10.27
N ILE A 47 -14.90 20.48 -9.10
CA ILE A 47 -14.37 19.11 -8.96
C ILE A 47 -15.49 18.13 -8.60
N ILE A 48 -16.33 18.48 -7.63
CA ILE A 48 -17.50 17.69 -7.26
C ILE A 48 -18.70 18.64 -7.30
N GLU A 49 -19.71 18.25 -8.08
CA GLU A 49 -20.93 19.03 -8.25
C GLU A 49 -21.55 19.44 -6.91
N PRO A 50 -22.07 20.67 -6.76
CA PRO A 50 -22.80 21.08 -5.57
C PRO A 50 -23.95 20.13 -5.27
N GLY A 51 -24.14 19.77 -4.00
CA GLY A 51 -25.19 18.83 -3.61
C GLY A 51 -24.83 17.97 -2.42
N SER A 52 -25.67 16.96 -2.20
CA SER A 52 -25.47 15.93 -1.17
C SER A 52 -24.85 14.70 -1.79
N HIS A 53 -23.77 14.22 -1.18
CA HIS A 53 -23.00 13.07 -1.63
C HIS A 53 -22.68 12.16 -0.44
N SER A 54 -22.14 10.98 -0.72
CA SER A 54 -21.68 10.02 0.28
C SER A 54 -20.16 9.89 0.26
N ALA A 55 -19.58 9.72 1.45
CA ALA A 55 -18.21 9.33 1.65
C ALA A 55 -18.17 8.00 2.43
N VAL A 56 -17.14 7.21 2.17
CA VAL A 56 -16.94 5.91 2.83
C VAL A 56 -15.52 5.83 3.39
N GLY A 57 -15.38 5.40 4.65
CA GLY A 57 -14.09 5.02 5.24
C GLY A 57 -14.01 3.52 5.41
N ILE A 58 -12.94 2.91 4.89
CA ILE A 58 -12.71 1.46 4.97
C ILE A 58 -11.42 1.18 5.72
N ASP A 59 -11.49 0.22 6.63
CA ASP A 59 -10.34 -0.32 7.32
C ASP A 59 -10.46 -1.85 7.43
N GLY A 60 -9.32 -2.50 7.56
CA GLY A 60 -9.19 -3.93 7.71
C GLY A 60 -8.28 -4.29 8.86
N SER A 61 -8.45 -5.51 9.34
CA SER A 61 -7.57 -6.04 10.36
C SER A 61 -7.36 -7.53 10.13
N MET A 62 -6.33 -8.06 10.79
CA MET A 62 -6.00 -9.48 10.72
C MET A 62 -5.44 -9.98 12.03
N GLU A 63 -5.60 -11.28 12.28
CA GLU A 63 -4.92 -11.98 13.37
C GLU A 63 -4.66 -13.44 12.97
N TYR A 64 -3.78 -14.10 13.71
CA TYR A 64 -3.53 -15.52 13.58
C TYR A 64 -3.41 -16.19 14.95
N ASP A 65 -3.68 -17.49 14.97
CA ASP A 65 -3.41 -18.37 16.11
C ASP A 65 -2.77 -19.67 15.62
N GLU A 66 -2.08 -20.40 16.49
CA GLU A 66 -1.47 -21.70 16.19
C GLU A 66 -2.13 -22.79 17.06
N LEU A 67 -2.64 -23.83 16.40
CA LEU A 67 -3.25 -24.99 17.06
C LEU A 67 -2.79 -26.30 16.39
N LEU A 68 -2.06 -27.14 17.13
CA LEU A 68 -1.61 -28.47 16.67
C LEU A 68 -0.87 -28.43 15.31
N GLU A 69 0.08 -27.50 15.14
CA GLU A 69 0.82 -27.27 13.88
C GLU A 69 -0.05 -26.79 12.71
N MET A 70 -1.30 -26.38 12.97
CA MET A 70 -2.11 -25.61 12.03
C MET A 70 -2.10 -24.14 12.43
N LEU A 71 -1.83 -23.26 11.46
CA LEU A 71 -2.02 -21.83 11.56
C LEU A 71 -3.46 -21.50 11.18
N LEU A 72 -4.15 -20.78 12.04
CA LEU A 72 -5.50 -20.29 11.80
C LEU A 72 -5.42 -18.79 11.55
N PHE A 73 -5.50 -18.38 10.29
CA PHE A 73 -5.54 -16.97 9.95
C PHE A 73 -6.97 -16.46 9.90
N TYR A 74 -7.15 -15.21 10.32
CA TYR A 74 -8.37 -14.46 10.11
C TYR A 74 -8.04 -13.08 9.58
N ALA A 75 -8.74 -12.66 8.54
CA ALA A 75 -8.66 -11.31 7.99
C ALA A 75 -10.07 -10.81 7.69
N CYS A 76 -10.37 -9.56 8.04
CA CYS A 76 -11.65 -8.94 7.76
C CYS A 76 -11.48 -7.45 7.45
N ALA A 77 -12.42 -6.89 6.69
CA ALA A 77 -12.54 -5.45 6.46
C ALA A 77 -13.98 -5.00 6.52
N THR A 78 -14.20 -3.73 6.88
CA THR A 78 -15.54 -3.13 6.89
C THR A 78 -15.52 -1.65 6.48
N GLY A 79 -16.66 -1.17 5.96
CA GLY A 79 -16.85 0.21 5.55
C GLY A 79 -17.90 0.96 6.37
N PHE A 80 -17.60 2.20 6.75
CA PHE A 80 -18.55 3.14 7.33
C PHE A 80 -18.89 4.24 6.33
N ARG A 81 -20.17 4.54 6.17
CA ARG A 81 -20.68 5.57 5.25
C ARG A 81 -21.18 6.79 6.02
N CYS A 82 -21.01 7.95 5.42
CA CYS A 82 -21.50 9.23 5.91
C CYS A 82 -21.89 10.14 4.74
N THR A 83 -22.96 10.91 4.90
CA THR A 83 -23.35 11.93 3.93
C THR A 83 -22.59 13.22 4.16
N PHE A 84 -22.26 13.92 3.09
CA PHE A 84 -21.66 15.24 3.14
C PHE A 84 -22.25 16.14 2.06
N THR A 85 -22.25 17.45 2.32
CA THR A 85 -22.78 18.47 1.41
C THR A 85 -21.67 19.39 0.91
N ILE A 86 -21.74 19.76 -0.36
CA ILE A 86 -20.94 20.81 -0.98
C ILE A 86 -21.85 21.98 -1.32
N GLY A 87 -21.55 23.17 -0.81
CA GLY A 87 -22.27 24.40 -1.12
C GLY A 87 -21.41 25.65 -0.91
N GLU A 88 -22.03 26.83 -0.87
CA GLU A 88 -21.34 28.13 -0.68
C GLU A 88 -20.53 28.19 0.63
N GLY A 89 -20.94 27.45 1.65
CA GLY A 89 -20.27 27.36 2.94
C GLY A 89 -19.16 26.30 3.03
N GLY A 90 -18.71 25.72 1.90
CA GLY A 90 -17.69 24.68 1.85
C GLY A 90 -18.23 23.26 2.03
N VAL A 91 -17.36 22.35 2.49
CA VAL A 91 -17.68 20.94 2.77
C VAL A 91 -18.23 20.80 4.19
N ARG A 92 -19.31 20.04 4.37
CA ARG A 92 -19.84 19.66 5.69
C ARG A 92 -20.24 18.20 5.72
N PHE A 93 -19.74 17.44 6.70
CA PHE A 93 -20.13 16.05 6.95
C PHE A 93 -21.21 15.96 8.02
N ASN A 94 -22.17 15.04 7.85
CA ASN A 94 -23.13 14.71 8.89
C ASN A 94 -22.58 13.60 9.82
N LEU A 95 -21.58 13.94 10.63
CA LEU A 95 -20.90 12.98 11.50
C LEU A 95 -21.80 12.35 12.60
N LYS A 96 -23.02 12.88 12.79
CA LYS A 96 -24.02 12.29 13.71
C LYS A 96 -24.78 11.13 13.09
N GLU A 97 -24.80 11.04 11.76
CA GLU A 97 -25.48 10.00 10.98
C GLU A 97 -24.46 9.14 10.23
N VAL A 98 -23.44 8.66 10.95
CA VAL A 98 -22.49 7.68 10.39
C VAL A 98 -23.00 6.28 10.68
N TRP A 99 -22.99 5.40 9.68
CA TRP A 99 -23.41 4.00 9.85
C TRP A 99 -22.44 3.02 9.21
N ARG A 100 -22.40 1.80 9.76
CA ARG A 100 -21.71 0.66 9.16
C ARG A 100 -22.53 0.19 7.97
N ASP A 101 -21.96 0.21 6.76
CA ASP A 101 -22.67 -0.24 5.57
C ASP A 101 -22.57 -1.78 5.49
N SER A 102 -23.70 -2.47 5.69
CA SER A 102 -23.74 -3.94 5.67
C SER A 102 -23.39 -4.55 4.31
N ARG A 103 -23.36 -3.74 3.25
CA ARG A 103 -22.87 -4.19 1.93
C ARG A 103 -21.35 -4.17 1.87
N LEU A 104 -20.67 -3.44 2.77
CA LEU A 104 -19.23 -3.25 2.81
C LEU A 104 -18.60 -4.05 3.94
N GLU A 105 -18.69 -5.37 3.82
CA GLU A 105 -18.09 -6.33 4.75
C GLU A 105 -17.49 -7.49 3.95
N ALA A 106 -16.27 -7.91 4.32
CA ALA A 106 -15.61 -9.07 3.76
C ALA A 106 -14.68 -9.69 4.82
N SER A 107 -14.73 -11.01 4.96
CA SER A 107 -13.93 -11.74 5.94
C SER A 107 -13.53 -13.10 5.40
N ALA A 108 -12.34 -13.58 5.76
CA ALA A 108 -11.89 -14.93 5.41
C ALA A 108 -11.14 -15.56 6.59
N SER A 109 -11.35 -16.87 6.75
CA SER A 109 -10.64 -17.71 7.70
C SER A 109 -9.83 -18.75 6.94
N VAL A 110 -8.52 -18.78 7.17
CA VAL A 110 -7.60 -19.65 6.42
C VAL A 110 -6.89 -20.62 7.37
N PRO A 111 -7.35 -21.86 7.47
CA PRO A 111 -6.63 -22.92 8.18
C PRO A 111 -5.50 -23.47 7.31
N LEU A 112 -4.24 -23.32 7.72
CA LEU A 112 -3.08 -23.74 6.95
C LEU A 112 -2.15 -24.60 7.81
N TRP A 113 -1.83 -25.82 7.36
CA TRP A 113 -0.82 -26.63 8.04
C TRP A 113 0.56 -26.01 7.92
N MET A 114 1.38 -26.12 8.97
CA MET A 114 2.76 -25.64 8.97
C MET A 114 3.60 -26.25 7.82
N GLU A 115 3.31 -27.50 7.43
CA GLU A 115 3.97 -28.16 6.30
C GLU A 115 3.62 -27.54 4.93
N ASP A 116 2.44 -26.93 4.80
CA ASP A 116 1.96 -26.32 3.55
C ASP A 116 2.39 -24.85 3.40
N VAL A 117 2.93 -24.23 4.45
CA VAL A 117 3.31 -22.81 4.45
C VAL A 117 4.30 -22.48 3.33
N SER A 118 5.28 -23.35 3.06
CA SER A 118 6.25 -23.13 1.98
C SER A 118 5.60 -23.15 0.59
N SER A 119 4.53 -23.93 0.41
CA SER A 119 3.78 -24.02 -0.85
C SER A 119 3.01 -22.73 -1.15
N VAL A 120 2.53 -22.05 -0.09
CA VAL A 120 1.77 -20.79 -0.19
C VAL A 120 2.69 -19.56 -0.24
N THR A 121 3.75 -19.54 0.55
CA THR A 121 4.62 -18.36 0.67
C THR A 121 5.70 -18.29 -0.40
N GLY A 122 6.03 -19.42 -1.03
CA GLY A 122 7.13 -19.54 -1.99
C GLY A 122 8.51 -19.41 -1.36
N ASP A 123 8.60 -19.25 -0.04
CA ASP A 123 9.84 -19.16 0.73
C ASP A 123 10.19 -20.54 1.30
N VAL A 124 11.40 -21.02 1.01
CA VAL A 124 12.00 -22.16 1.72
C VAL A 124 12.72 -21.60 2.94
N GLY A 125 11.95 -21.24 3.97
CA GLY A 125 12.53 -20.78 5.24
C GLY A 125 13.45 -21.85 5.81
N SER A 126 14.67 -21.48 6.20
CA SER A 126 15.64 -22.42 6.77
C SER A 126 15.37 -22.65 8.27
N SER A 127 14.65 -21.72 8.89
CA SER A 127 14.24 -21.79 10.29
C SER A 127 12.73 -21.59 10.46
N GLU A 128 12.20 -22.17 11.53
CA GLU A 128 10.79 -22.09 11.91
C GLU A 128 10.30 -20.64 12.12
N LYS A 129 11.16 -19.76 12.64
CA LYS A 129 10.83 -18.33 12.80
C LYS A 129 10.67 -17.61 11.45
N GLU A 130 11.51 -17.94 10.48
CA GLU A 130 11.40 -17.41 9.12
C GLU A 130 10.11 -17.90 8.45
N LEU A 131 9.74 -19.16 8.70
CA LEU A 131 8.50 -19.75 8.18
C LEU A 131 7.25 -19.03 8.71
N ILE A 132 7.17 -18.81 10.03
CA ILE A 132 6.05 -18.08 10.67
C ILE A 132 5.98 -16.64 10.16
N TRP A 133 7.12 -15.94 10.09
CA TRP A 133 7.17 -14.58 9.54
C TRP A 133 6.71 -14.51 8.08
N SER A 134 7.08 -15.51 7.27
CA SER A 134 6.58 -15.62 5.90
C SER A 134 5.10 -15.94 5.84
N ALA A 135 4.58 -16.71 6.80
CA ALA A 135 3.16 -17.05 6.89
C ALA A 135 2.28 -15.82 7.19
N GLU A 136 2.77 -14.85 7.97
CA GLU A 136 2.08 -13.57 8.25
C GLU A 136 1.78 -12.74 6.98
N LYS A 137 2.47 -13.02 5.86
CA LYS A 137 2.17 -12.37 4.57
C LYS A 137 0.82 -12.79 3.99
N VAL A 138 0.32 -13.97 4.33
CA VAL A 138 -0.96 -14.52 3.86
C VAL A 138 -2.14 -13.69 4.36
N PRO A 139 -2.39 -13.56 5.68
CA PRO A 139 -3.50 -12.75 6.17
C PRO A 139 -3.37 -11.28 5.75
N PHE A 140 -2.13 -10.75 5.63
CA PHE A 140 -1.93 -9.38 5.16
C PHE A 140 -2.37 -9.19 3.70
N ALA A 141 -2.06 -10.14 2.82
CA ALA A 141 -2.49 -10.10 1.42
C ALA A 141 -4.02 -10.21 1.30
N ILE A 142 -4.67 -11.03 2.13
CA ILE A 142 -6.13 -11.19 2.15
C ILE A 142 -6.81 -9.96 2.73
N MET A 143 -6.32 -9.39 3.84
CA MET A 143 -6.81 -8.13 4.40
C MET A 143 -6.73 -6.99 3.38
N THR A 144 -5.59 -6.90 2.67
CA THR A 144 -5.42 -5.96 1.56
C THR A 144 -6.45 -6.18 0.45
N MET A 145 -6.72 -7.44 0.10
CA MET A 145 -7.73 -7.79 -0.89
C MET A 145 -9.12 -7.35 -0.45
N ALA A 146 -9.47 -7.58 0.81
CA ALA A 146 -10.75 -7.17 1.39
C ALA A 146 -10.94 -5.65 1.29
N GLU A 147 -9.97 -4.87 1.76
CA GLU A 147 -10.05 -3.40 1.72
C GLU A 147 -10.16 -2.84 0.29
N LEU A 148 -9.34 -3.34 -0.65
CA LEU A 148 -9.40 -2.91 -2.05
C LEU A 148 -10.71 -3.32 -2.74
N TYR A 149 -11.23 -4.52 -2.44
CA TYR A 149 -12.52 -4.98 -2.95
C TYR A 149 -13.68 -4.16 -2.40
N LEU A 150 -13.68 -3.87 -1.10
CA LEU A 150 -14.71 -3.01 -0.50
C LEU A 150 -14.65 -1.58 -1.05
N ALA A 151 -13.46 -1.05 -1.33
CA ALA A 151 -13.31 0.26 -1.97
C ALA A 151 -13.90 0.27 -3.38
N LEU A 152 -13.68 -0.81 -4.14
CA LEU A 152 -14.25 -0.98 -5.46
C LEU A 152 -15.79 -1.06 -5.38
N LYS A 153 -16.33 -1.88 -4.47
CA LYS A 153 -17.77 -2.02 -4.24
C LYS A 153 -18.42 -0.71 -3.81
N ALA A 154 -17.76 0.07 -2.95
CA ALA A 154 -18.23 1.39 -2.55
C ALA A 154 -18.31 2.35 -3.74
N SER A 155 -17.32 2.30 -4.64
CA SER A 155 -17.26 3.14 -5.84
C SER A 155 -18.27 2.80 -6.94
N GLU A 156 -18.97 1.67 -6.82
CA GLU A 156 -20.06 1.31 -7.74
C GLU A 156 -21.35 2.10 -7.47
N ASP A 157 -21.50 2.64 -6.25
CA ASP A 157 -22.63 3.48 -5.87
C ASP A 157 -22.41 4.92 -6.36
N PRO A 158 -23.25 5.46 -7.27
CA PRO A 158 -23.06 6.79 -7.84
C PRO A 158 -23.07 7.94 -6.82
N GLU A 159 -23.69 7.73 -5.66
CA GLU A 159 -23.71 8.72 -4.57
C GLU A 159 -22.36 8.84 -3.89
N VAL A 160 -21.51 7.82 -3.95
CA VAL A 160 -20.19 7.84 -3.32
C VAL A 160 -19.22 8.63 -4.18
N LYS A 161 -18.75 9.76 -3.66
CA LYS A 161 -17.74 10.61 -4.33
C LYS A 161 -16.38 10.54 -3.68
N VAL A 162 -16.28 10.05 -2.45
CA VAL A 162 -15.03 9.99 -1.68
C VAL A 162 -14.90 8.65 -0.97
N VAL A 163 -13.75 8.00 -1.12
CA VAL A 163 -13.40 6.77 -0.39
C VAL A 163 -12.07 6.99 0.33
N PHE A 164 -12.10 6.90 1.66
CA PHE A 164 -10.92 6.92 2.51
C PHE A 164 -10.46 5.49 2.80
N LEU A 165 -9.14 5.27 2.75
CA LEU A 165 -8.50 4.01 3.11
C LEU A 165 -7.45 4.26 4.19
N ASP A 166 -7.37 3.42 5.23
CA ASP A 166 -6.31 3.51 6.26
C ASP A 166 -4.97 2.92 5.78
N ARG A 167 -4.70 3.05 4.47
CA ARG A 167 -3.42 2.72 3.85
C ARG A 167 -3.11 3.66 2.70
N PRO A 168 -1.83 3.97 2.46
CA PRO A 168 -1.41 4.67 1.26
C PRO A 168 -1.55 3.77 0.02
N LEU A 169 -2.14 4.28 -1.04
CA LEU A 169 -2.30 3.62 -2.35
C LEU A 169 -0.95 3.28 -2.97
N HIS A 170 0.02 4.20 -2.97
CA HIS A 170 1.37 3.96 -3.48
C HIS A 170 2.14 2.95 -2.63
N GLY A 171 2.03 3.09 -1.30
CA GLY A 171 2.65 2.15 -0.36
C GLY A 171 2.11 0.72 -0.51
N THR A 172 0.85 0.61 -0.95
CA THR A 172 0.22 -0.66 -1.33
C THR A 172 0.69 -1.13 -2.71
N PHE A 173 0.70 -0.26 -3.74
CA PHE A 173 1.08 -0.63 -5.11
C PHE A 173 2.51 -1.17 -5.23
N SER A 174 3.49 -0.54 -4.56
CA SER A 174 4.91 -0.86 -4.72
C SER A 174 5.29 -2.32 -4.39
N PRO A 175 4.89 -2.90 -3.23
CA PRO A 175 5.10 -4.32 -2.95
C PRO A 175 4.32 -5.24 -3.89
N LEU A 176 3.07 -4.91 -4.25
CA LEU A 176 2.28 -5.70 -5.19
C LEU A 176 2.97 -5.80 -6.56
N ALA A 177 3.47 -4.67 -7.06
CA ALA A 177 4.24 -4.58 -8.29
C ALA A 177 5.56 -5.35 -8.23
N ARG A 178 6.20 -5.47 -7.06
CA ARG A 178 7.39 -6.32 -6.87
C ARG A 178 7.01 -7.79 -7.02
N ASP A 179 5.94 -8.24 -6.39
CA ASP A 179 5.56 -9.66 -6.36
C ASP A 179 5.08 -10.14 -7.74
N VAL A 180 4.36 -9.30 -8.48
CA VAL A 180 4.04 -9.60 -9.89
C VAL A 180 5.28 -9.68 -10.77
N ARG A 181 6.32 -8.85 -10.53
CA ARG A 181 7.60 -9.02 -11.25
C ARG A 181 8.27 -10.35 -10.91
N THR A 182 8.10 -10.87 -9.69
CA THR A 182 8.57 -12.20 -9.31
C THR A 182 7.84 -13.30 -10.09
N ILE A 183 6.51 -13.19 -10.24
CA ILE A 183 5.71 -14.10 -11.11
C ILE A 183 6.22 -14.05 -12.55
N LEU A 184 6.39 -12.86 -13.12
CA LEU A 184 6.89 -12.70 -14.50
C LEU A 184 8.30 -13.29 -14.67
N LYS A 185 9.16 -13.18 -13.66
CA LYS A 185 10.51 -13.76 -13.68
C LYS A 185 10.48 -15.29 -13.59
N ASN A 186 9.65 -15.84 -12.71
CA ASN A 186 9.58 -17.26 -12.42
C ASN A 186 8.68 -18.03 -13.41
N LYS A 187 7.84 -17.31 -14.17
CA LYS A 187 6.89 -17.83 -15.16
C LYS A 187 5.91 -18.87 -14.57
N ARG A 188 5.56 -18.73 -13.29
CA ARG A 188 4.67 -19.63 -12.54
C ARG A 188 3.66 -18.84 -11.71
N SER A 189 2.39 -19.17 -11.84
CA SER A 189 1.27 -18.61 -11.07
C SER A 189 0.05 -19.50 -11.25
N ALA A 190 -0.67 -19.79 -10.16
CA ALA A 190 -1.90 -20.56 -10.19
C ALA A 190 -3.02 -19.83 -10.95
N LEU A 191 -2.96 -18.49 -11.01
CA LEU A 191 -3.94 -17.65 -11.71
C LEU A 191 -4.01 -17.94 -13.22
N LEU A 192 -2.92 -18.45 -13.82
CA LEU A 192 -2.86 -18.74 -15.25
C LEU A 192 -3.65 -20.01 -15.63
N ASN A 193 -4.00 -20.84 -14.65
CA ASN A 193 -4.82 -22.03 -14.85
C ASN A 193 -6.33 -21.72 -14.89
N LEU A 194 -6.71 -20.47 -14.57
CA LEU A 194 -8.10 -20.05 -14.53
C LEU A 194 -8.65 -19.74 -15.92
N GLU A 195 -9.91 -20.10 -16.12
CA GLU A 195 -10.64 -19.81 -17.34
C GLU A 195 -11.64 -18.70 -17.06
N THR A 196 -11.60 -17.66 -17.89
CA THR A 196 -12.54 -16.54 -17.85
C THR A 196 -13.39 -16.55 -19.11
N SER A 197 -14.52 -15.85 -19.12
CA SER A 197 -15.37 -15.69 -20.30
C SER A 197 -14.63 -15.04 -21.48
N HIS A 198 -13.57 -14.30 -21.22
CA HIS A 198 -12.71 -13.67 -22.23
C HIS A 198 -11.53 -14.56 -22.67
N GLY A 199 -11.37 -15.76 -22.09
CA GLY A 199 -10.29 -16.72 -22.34
C GLY A 199 -9.25 -16.76 -21.20
N ARG A 200 -8.27 -17.67 -21.26
CA ARG A 200 -7.31 -17.86 -20.16
C ARG A 200 -6.36 -16.66 -19.98
N PRO A 201 -6.04 -16.24 -18.74
CA PRO A 201 -4.99 -15.25 -18.47
C PRO A 201 -3.60 -15.74 -18.90
N SER A 202 -2.72 -14.80 -19.24
CA SER A 202 -1.33 -15.09 -19.57
C SER A 202 -0.34 -14.20 -18.80
N LEU A 203 0.95 -14.53 -18.92
CA LEU A 203 2.03 -13.69 -18.40
C LEU A 203 2.08 -12.32 -19.09
N LEU A 204 1.65 -12.24 -20.36
CA LEU A 204 1.50 -10.97 -21.04
C LEU A 204 0.44 -10.11 -20.35
N ASP A 205 -0.74 -10.67 -20.06
CA ASP A 205 -1.81 -9.95 -19.37
C ASP A 205 -1.33 -9.37 -18.03
N LEU A 206 -0.64 -10.16 -17.21
CA LEU A 206 -0.02 -9.68 -15.96
C LEU A 206 1.01 -8.56 -16.18
N GLY A 207 1.83 -8.69 -17.23
CA GLY A 207 2.79 -7.66 -17.61
C GLY A 207 2.11 -6.37 -18.06
N LEU A 208 1.01 -6.46 -18.78
CA LEU A 208 0.20 -5.32 -19.22
C LEU A 208 -0.49 -4.67 -18.01
N VAL A 209 -1.14 -5.41 -17.12
CA VAL A 209 -1.77 -4.87 -15.90
C VAL A 209 -0.74 -4.13 -15.02
N LEU A 210 0.47 -4.67 -14.88
CA LEU A 210 1.52 -4.05 -14.06
C LEU A 210 1.92 -2.66 -14.54
N VAL A 211 1.90 -2.40 -15.84
CA VAL A 211 2.41 -1.15 -16.43
C VAL A 211 1.27 -0.28 -16.99
N LEU A 212 0.40 -0.86 -17.82
CA LEU A 212 -0.74 -0.16 -18.42
C LEU A 212 -1.91 0.01 -17.45
N GLY A 213 -2.17 -0.99 -16.60
CA GLY A 213 -3.36 -1.00 -15.77
C GLY A 213 -4.63 -1.12 -16.63
N CYS A 214 -5.56 -0.17 -16.47
CA CYS A 214 -6.95 -0.26 -16.90
C CYS A 214 -7.25 -0.18 -18.42
N GLY A 215 -6.31 -0.56 -19.29
CA GLY A 215 -6.46 -0.42 -20.74
C GLY A 215 -6.29 1.04 -21.23
N GLY A 216 -5.89 1.21 -22.50
CA GLY A 216 -5.54 2.51 -23.09
C GLY A 216 -6.66 3.56 -22.98
N GLY A 217 -6.29 4.84 -22.83
CA GLY A 217 -7.26 5.93 -22.69
C GLY A 217 -6.80 7.09 -21.81
N ALA A 218 -6.88 6.96 -20.48
CA ALA A 218 -6.66 8.12 -19.59
C ALA A 218 -5.22 8.33 -19.12
N PHE A 219 -4.45 7.25 -18.92
CA PHE A 219 -3.21 7.37 -18.18
C PHE A 219 -2.00 7.38 -19.11
N THR A 220 -1.26 8.47 -19.10
CA THR A 220 -0.05 8.64 -19.92
C THR A 220 1.08 7.80 -19.36
N LEU A 221 1.65 6.92 -20.19
CA LEU A 221 2.88 6.23 -19.85
C LEU A 221 4.08 7.15 -20.07
N PRO A 222 5.13 7.05 -19.24
CA PRO A 222 6.36 7.78 -19.49
C PRO A 222 7.06 7.29 -20.77
N SER A 223 7.59 8.23 -21.55
CA SER A 223 8.44 7.97 -22.72
C SER A 223 9.85 7.52 -22.33
N ARG A 224 9.96 6.59 -21.38
CA ARG A 224 11.24 6.00 -20.94
C ARG A 224 11.41 4.62 -21.58
N ARG A 225 12.65 4.28 -21.95
CA ARG A 225 13.01 3.05 -22.69
C ARG A 225 12.34 1.77 -22.17
N ARG A 226 12.23 1.62 -20.84
CA ARG A 226 11.63 0.43 -20.20
C ARG A 226 10.11 0.30 -20.36
N TYR A 227 9.42 1.40 -20.65
CA TYR A 227 7.97 1.42 -20.85
C TYR A 227 7.58 1.42 -22.32
N LEU A 228 8.52 1.60 -23.25
CA LEU A 228 8.26 1.58 -24.70
C LEU A 228 7.51 0.34 -25.19
N PRO A 229 7.81 -0.90 -24.74
CA PRO A 229 7.04 -2.07 -25.18
C PRO A 229 5.57 -2.02 -24.76
N TYR A 230 5.29 -1.44 -23.59
CA TYR A 230 3.93 -1.27 -23.09
C TYR A 230 3.24 -0.10 -23.78
N MET A 231 3.96 1.00 -24.03
CA MET A 231 3.47 2.15 -24.79
C MET A 231 3.10 1.76 -26.22
N LEU A 232 3.86 0.85 -26.83
CA LEU A 232 3.53 0.25 -28.12
C LEU A 232 2.16 -0.44 -28.08
N VAL A 233 1.96 -1.32 -27.09
CA VAL A 233 0.66 -2.01 -26.91
C VAL A 233 -0.45 -0.99 -26.67
N LYS A 234 -0.21 0.03 -25.84
CA LYS A 234 -1.17 1.12 -25.60
C LYS A 234 -1.57 1.82 -26.90
N ILE A 235 -0.60 2.21 -27.73
CA ILE A 235 -0.87 2.88 -29.02
C ILE A 235 -1.74 1.98 -29.91
N LEU A 236 -1.47 0.67 -29.97
CA LEU A 236 -2.25 -0.27 -30.79
C LEU A 236 -3.58 -0.70 -30.14
N LEU A 237 -3.80 -0.45 -28.86
CA LEU A 237 -5.13 -0.56 -28.23
C LEU A 237 -5.99 0.65 -28.60
N GLU A 238 -5.37 1.83 -28.73
CA GLU A 238 -6.03 3.09 -29.09
C GLU A 238 -6.17 3.27 -30.62
N ASN A 239 -5.45 2.49 -31.41
CA ASN A 239 -5.45 2.55 -32.87
C ASN A 239 -5.55 1.11 -33.40
N ASP A 240 -6.56 0.80 -34.20
CA ASP A 240 -6.80 -0.57 -34.66
C ASP A 240 -5.59 -1.19 -35.41
N GLU A 241 -4.98 -0.39 -36.28
CA GLU A 241 -3.83 -0.75 -37.07
C GLU A 241 -2.91 0.46 -37.26
N VAL A 242 -1.59 0.25 -37.21
CA VAL A 242 -0.59 1.32 -37.37
C VAL A 242 0.58 0.83 -38.20
N ARG A 243 1.05 1.63 -39.16
CA ARG A 243 2.26 1.31 -39.93
C ARG A 243 3.48 1.28 -39.00
N ALA A 244 4.37 0.29 -39.19
CA ALA A 244 5.53 0.11 -38.33
C ALA A 244 6.42 1.37 -38.23
N GLY A 245 6.64 2.07 -39.35
CA GLY A 245 7.39 3.34 -39.36
C GLY A 245 6.70 4.47 -38.59
N ASP A 246 5.37 4.53 -38.61
CA ASP A 246 4.60 5.52 -37.85
C ASP A 246 4.63 5.20 -36.36
N LEU A 247 4.54 3.92 -36.01
CA LEU A 247 4.65 3.44 -34.64
C LEU A 247 6.03 3.72 -34.05
N ALA A 248 7.11 3.46 -34.80
CA ALA A 248 8.47 3.79 -34.39
C ALA A 248 8.62 5.29 -34.11
N ARG A 249 8.10 6.16 -35.00
CA ARG A 249 8.10 7.62 -34.80
C ARG A 249 7.32 8.04 -33.55
N ARG A 250 6.12 7.50 -33.32
CA ARG A 250 5.31 7.79 -32.12
C ARG A 250 6.00 7.36 -30.82
N LEU A 251 6.80 6.30 -30.86
CA LEU A 251 7.60 5.83 -29.73
C LEU A 251 8.92 6.60 -29.54
N GLY A 252 9.25 7.54 -30.43
CA GLY A 252 10.52 8.26 -30.41
C GLY A 252 11.72 7.39 -30.78
N LEU A 253 11.51 6.35 -31.59
CA LEU A 253 12.57 5.46 -32.06
C LEU A 253 13.16 5.96 -33.39
N GLU A 254 14.46 5.74 -33.58
CA GLU A 254 15.18 6.17 -34.78
C GLU A 254 14.76 5.39 -36.03
N ASP A 255 14.50 4.09 -35.87
CA ASP A 255 14.14 3.21 -36.98
C ASP A 255 13.25 2.02 -36.55
N VAL A 256 12.80 1.26 -37.54
CA VAL A 256 12.01 0.04 -37.35
C VAL A 256 12.85 -1.07 -36.70
N LYS A 257 14.17 -1.12 -36.87
CA LYS A 257 15.00 -2.15 -36.22
C LYS A 257 14.98 -2.03 -34.69
N MET A 258 14.93 -0.81 -34.16
CA MET A 258 14.73 -0.59 -32.73
C MET A 258 13.33 -1.04 -32.28
N LEU A 259 12.31 -0.88 -33.13
CA LEU A 259 10.96 -1.39 -32.87
C LEU A 259 10.97 -2.92 -32.73
N GLU A 260 11.69 -3.64 -33.59
CA GLU A 260 11.84 -5.11 -33.50
C GLU A 260 12.43 -5.53 -32.15
N ARG A 261 13.45 -4.81 -31.67
CA ARG A 261 14.06 -5.06 -30.35
C ARG A 261 13.08 -4.81 -29.19
N VAL A 262 12.26 -3.77 -29.30
CA VAL A 262 11.23 -3.43 -28.31
C VAL A 262 10.17 -4.53 -28.25
N VAL A 263 9.71 -5.02 -29.41
CA VAL A 263 8.77 -6.14 -29.53
C VAL A 263 9.39 -7.42 -28.97
N GLY A 264 10.59 -7.78 -29.44
CA GLY A 264 11.29 -9.00 -29.03
C GLY A 264 11.52 -9.07 -27.52
N TRP A 265 11.83 -7.94 -26.87
CA TRP A 265 11.97 -7.89 -25.41
C TRP A 265 10.69 -8.28 -24.67
N LEU A 266 9.52 -7.81 -25.12
CA LEU A 266 8.26 -8.15 -24.46
C LEU A 266 7.87 -9.61 -24.71
N VAL A 267 8.12 -10.12 -25.92
CA VAL A 267 7.92 -11.55 -26.26
C VAL A 267 8.83 -12.44 -25.42
N GLU A 268 10.12 -12.11 -25.28
CA GLU A 268 11.07 -12.89 -24.45
C GLU A 268 10.62 -12.94 -22.98
N LYS A 269 10.19 -11.78 -22.47
CA LYS A 269 9.79 -11.62 -21.07
C LYS A 269 8.49 -12.36 -20.74
N THR A 270 7.53 -12.37 -21.65
CA THR A 270 6.18 -12.93 -21.42
C THR A 270 6.00 -14.32 -22.00
N GLY A 271 6.82 -14.70 -22.98
CA GLY A 271 6.71 -15.95 -23.73
C GLY A 271 5.58 -15.94 -24.78
N GLU A 272 4.95 -14.80 -25.05
CA GLU A 272 3.78 -14.71 -25.92
C GLU A 272 3.97 -13.66 -27.02
N GLU A 273 3.73 -14.06 -28.26
CA GLU A 273 3.62 -13.13 -29.39
C GLU A 273 2.27 -12.42 -29.36
N PHE A 274 2.29 -11.10 -29.43
CA PHE A 274 1.11 -10.25 -29.23
C PHE A 274 0.71 -9.40 -30.45
N LEU A 275 1.53 -9.41 -31.51
CA LEU A 275 1.30 -8.67 -32.75
C LEU A 275 0.91 -9.59 -33.90
N GLU A 276 0.14 -9.05 -34.84
CA GLU A 276 -0.06 -9.57 -36.19
C GLU A 276 0.44 -8.55 -37.21
N GLY A 277 0.87 -9.05 -38.38
CA GLY A 277 1.44 -8.24 -39.44
C GLY A 277 2.96 -8.36 -39.52
N ASP A 278 3.54 -7.57 -40.43
CA ASP A 278 4.99 -7.52 -40.68
C ASP A 278 5.52 -6.14 -40.28
N LEU A 279 6.74 -6.12 -39.72
CA LEU A 279 7.50 -4.92 -39.38
C LEU A 279 7.87 -4.10 -40.64
N SER A 280 7.72 -4.66 -41.84
CA SER A 280 7.78 -3.92 -43.11
C SER A 280 6.49 -3.19 -43.49
N GLY A 281 5.37 -3.47 -42.81
CA GLY A 281 4.03 -3.03 -43.20
C GLY A 281 3.20 -2.47 -42.04
N THR A 282 1.97 -2.95 -41.93
CA THR A 282 1.03 -2.54 -40.88
C THR A 282 1.02 -3.58 -39.76
N LEU A 283 1.04 -3.08 -38.53
CA LEU A 283 0.98 -3.86 -37.30
C LEU A 283 -0.38 -3.69 -36.63
N ARG A 284 -0.89 -4.77 -36.05
CA ARG A 284 -2.09 -4.78 -35.20
C ARG A 284 -1.88 -5.70 -34.01
N LEU A 285 -2.62 -5.49 -32.92
CA LEU A 285 -2.64 -6.45 -31.82
C LEU A 285 -3.44 -7.70 -32.22
N LYS A 286 -2.99 -8.87 -31.76
CA LYS A 286 -3.80 -10.09 -31.81
C LYS A 286 -5.13 -9.85 -31.08
N PRO A 287 -6.29 -10.32 -31.59
CA PRO A 287 -7.60 -10.06 -30.97
C PRO A 287 -7.66 -10.35 -29.47
N ARG A 288 -7.06 -11.47 -29.02
CA ARG A 288 -6.98 -11.85 -27.60
C ARG A 288 -6.38 -10.76 -26.70
N VAL A 289 -5.36 -10.05 -27.18
CA VAL A 289 -4.64 -9.03 -26.39
C VAL A 289 -5.53 -7.82 -26.11
N ARG A 290 -6.52 -7.55 -26.97
CA ARG A 290 -7.48 -6.45 -26.76
C ARG A 290 -8.37 -6.68 -25.54
N ASP A 291 -8.71 -7.94 -25.28
CA ASP A 291 -9.55 -8.34 -24.15
C ASP A 291 -8.76 -8.58 -22.86
N PHE A 292 -7.48 -8.19 -22.78
CA PHE A 292 -6.67 -8.42 -21.57
C PHE A 292 -7.31 -7.80 -20.33
N TRP A 293 -7.85 -6.58 -20.42
CA TRP A 293 -8.34 -5.89 -19.23
C TRP A 293 -9.65 -6.47 -18.68
N PRO A 294 -10.71 -6.70 -19.48
CA PRO A 294 -11.90 -7.44 -19.04
C PRO A 294 -11.58 -8.81 -18.45
N ARG A 295 -10.70 -9.58 -19.11
CA ARG A 295 -10.20 -10.88 -18.65
C ARG A 295 -9.59 -10.82 -17.26
N MET A 296 -8.72 -9.83 -17.03
CA MET A 296 -8.05 -9.69 -15.73
C MET A 296 -8.99 -9.17 -14.63
N LYS A 297 -9.98 -8.35 -14.97
CA LYS A 297 -11.04 -7.95 -14.03
C LYS A 297 -11.88 -9.14 -13.59
N GLU A 298 -12.34 -9.96 -14.53
CA GLU A 298 -13.11 -11.18 -14.24
C GLU A 298 -12.30 -12.17 -13.39
N LEU A 299 -11.01 -12.37 -13.71
CA LEU A 299 -10.08 -13.16 -12.92
C LEU A 299 -10.01 -12.70 -11.47
N ALA A 300 -9.75 -11.41 -11.24
CA ALA A 300 -9.60 -10.86 -9.90
C ALA A 300 -10.88 -11.00 -9.09
N LEU A 301 -12.03 -10.68 -9.68
CA LEU A 301 -13.33 -10.81 -9.02
C LEU A 301 -13.68 -12.28 -8.73
N SER A 302 -13.33 -13.22 -9.61
CA SER A 302 -13.54 -14.65 -9.36
C SER A 302 -12.74 -15.15 -8.16
N VAL A 303 -11.48 -14.70 -8.02
CA VAL A 303 -10.66 -15.03 -6.84
C VAL A 303 -11.21 -14.39 -5.57
N VAL A 304 -11.62 -13.12 -5.62
CA VAL A 304 -12.30 -12.44 -4.49
C VAL A 304 -13.55 -13.21 -4.06
N GLN A 305 -14.38 -13.65 -5.01
CA GLN A 305 -15.58 -14.42 -4.73
C GLN A 305 -15.27 -15.74 -4.01
N HIS A 306 -14.25 -16.44 -4.49
CA HIS A 306 -13.80 -17.67 -3.84
C HIS A 306 -13.25 -17.42 -2.42
N VAL A 307 -12.37 -16.42 -2.24
CA VAL A 307 -11.69 -16.17 -0.97
C VAL A 307 -12.66 -15.75 0.14
N PHE A 308 -13.66 -14.91 -0.17
CA PHE A 308 -14.53 -14.31 0.87
C PHE A 308 -15.94 -14.91 0.95
N PHE A 309 -16.42 -15.57 -0.10
CA PHE A 309 -17.83 -15.96 -0.21
C PHE A 309 -18.05 -17.45 -0.57
N SER A 310 -16.98 -18.22 -0.81
CA SER A 310 -17.08 -19.68 -1.00
C SER A 310 -17.07 -20.43 0.32
N SER A 311 -17.61 -21.66 0.32
CA SER A 311 -17.44 -22.64 1.39
C SER A 311 -16.16 -23.47 1.28
N GLU A 312 -15.43 -23.34 0.17
CA GLU A 312 -14.16 -24.03 -0.07
C GLU A 312 -12.99 -23.37 0.68
N HIS A 313 -11.85 -24.04 0.72
CA HIS A 313 -10.66 -23.49 1.37
C HIS A 313 -10.14 -22.25 0.60
N PRO A 314 -9.97 -21.06 1.23
CA PRO A 314 -9.73 -19.81 0.50
C PRO A 314 -8.47 -19.75 -0.37
N LEU A 315 -7.47 -20.59 -0.08
CA LEU A 315 -6.21 -20.65 -0.86
C LEU A 315 -6.12 -21.85 -1.79
N ILE A 316 -7.05 -22.79 -1.76
CA ILE A 316 -6.99 -23.96 -2.62
C ILE A 316 -7.95 -23.71 -3.77
N PHE A 317 -7.38 -23.52 -4.97
CA PHE A 317 -8.17 -23.19 -6.14
C PHE A 317 -8.13 -24.32 -7.18
N GLY A 318 -9.23 -24.50 -7.91
CA GLY A 318 -9.36 -25.59 -8.89
C GLY A 318 -9.71 -26.92 -8.21
N ARG A 319 -9.35 -28.06 -8.83
CA ARG A 319 -9.69 -29.41 -8.32
C ARG A 319 -8.86 -29.85 -7.08
N GLY A 320 -8.43 -28.92 -6.25
CA GLY A 320 -7.75 -29.23 -4.99
C GLY A 320 -6.23 -29.38 -5.05
N GLU A 321 -5.58 -29.09 -6.19
CA GLU A 321 -4.14 -29.35 -6.38
C GLU A 321 -3.26 -28.09 -6.46
N ASP A 322 -3.83 -26.90 -6.68
CA ASP A 322 -3.08 -25.65 -6.83
C ASP A 322 -3.34 -24.68 -5.66
N TRP A 323 -2.27 -24.34 -4.93
CA TRP A 323 -2.29 -23.30 -3.91
C TRP A 323 -2.19 -21.91 -4.55
N LEU A 324 -3.06 -21.00 -4.14
CA LEU A 324 -2.85 -19.57 -4.32
C LEU A 324 -1.70 -19.13 -3.43
N THR A 325 -0.62 -18.68 -4.06
CA THR A 325 0.53 -18.16 -3.33
C THR A 325 0.31 -16.72 -2.89
N VAL A 326 1.14 -16.22 -1.99
CA VAL A 326 1.18 -14.78 -1.64
C VAL A 326 1.40 -13.91 -2.89
N TRP A 327 2.18 -14.39 -3.87
CA TRP A 327 2.38 -13.66 -5.13
C TRP A 327 1.10 -13.62 -5.96
N ASP A 328 0.32 -14.70 -6.00
CA ASP A 328 -0.97 -14.75 -6.69
C ASP A 328 -1.99 -13.81 -6.02
N LEU A 329 -2.11 -13.85 -4.70
CA LEU A 329 -2.97 -12.92 -3.94
C LEU A 329 -2.58 -11.45 -4.20
N ASN A 330 -1.28 -11.16 -4.23
CA ASN A 330 -0.79 -9.82 -4.52
C ASN A 330 -0.94 -9.41 -5.98
N ALA A 331 -0.98 -10.36 -6.93
CA ALA A 331 -1.35 -10.08 -8.30
C ALA A 331 -2.84 -9.69 -8.41
N VAL A 332 -3.72 -10.37 -7.67
CA VAL A 332 -5.15 -9.98 -7.57
C VAL A 332 -5.29 -8.60 -6.96
N ASN A 333 -4.58 -8.30 -5.86
CA ASN A 333 -4.56 -6.98 -5.26
C ASN A 333 -4.04 -5.89 -6.22
N LEU A 334 -3.05 -6.21 -7.07
CA LEU A 334 -2.57 -5.31 -8.11
C LEU A 334 -3.66 -5.02 -9.15
N ILE A 335 -4.45 -6.01 -9.53
CA ILE A 335 -5.57 -5.80 -10.46
C ILE A 335 -6.63 -4.92 -9.79
N LEU A 336 -7.00 -5.21 -8.53
CA LEU A 336 -8.00 -4.43 -7.78
C LEU A 336 -7.59 -2.95 -7.65
N ILE A 337 -6.35 -2.64 -7.29
CA ILE A 337 -5.90 -1.23 -7.21
C ILE A 337 -5.90 -0.54 -8.59
N GLN A 338 -5.68 -1.28 -9.69
CA GLN A 338 -5.83 -0.75 -11.04
C GLN A 338 -7.31 -0.54 -11.43
N MET A 339 -8.23 -1.35 -10.90
CA MET A 339 -9.67 -1.10 -11.02
C MET A 339 -10.11 0.15 -10.23
N LEU A 340 -9.55 0.38 -9.04
CA LEU A 340 -9.76 1.65 -8.31
C LEU A 340 -9.24 2.84 -9.12
N ARG A 341 -8.09 2.69 -9.78
CA ARG A 341 -7.55 3.71 -10.68
C ARG A 341 -8.47 3.98 -11.87
N GLU A 342 -9.12 2.97 -12.44
CA GLU A 342 -10.14 3.16 -13.48
C GLU A 342 -11.31 4.00 -12.97
N ARG A 343 -11.75 3.72 -11.73
CA ARG A 343 -12.83 4.44 -11.03
C ARG A 343 -12.44 5.81 -10.50
N SER A 344 -11.15 6.16 -10.49
CA SER A 344 -10.67 7.42 -9.90
C SER A 344 -11.05 8.67 -10.70
N ARG A 345 -11.73 8.51 -11.83
CA ARG A 345 -12.35 9.61 -12.59
C ARG A 345 -13.65 10.08 -11.97
N ASP A 346 -14.39 9.16 -11.34
CA ASP A 346 -15.72 9.41 -10.78
C ASP A 346 -15.69 9.53 -9.25
N VAL A 347 -14.71 8.88 -8.62
CA VAL A 347 -14.57 8.76 -7.16
C VAL A 347 -13.18 9.15 -6.72
N LEU A 348 -13.08 10.02 -5.71
CA LEU A 348 -11.82 10.41 -5.12
C LEU A 348 -11.39 9.39 -4.06
N PHE A 349 -10.36 8.60 -4.38
CA PHE A 349 -9.72 7.69 -3.44
C PHE A 349 -8.58 8.39 -2.69
N ILE A 350 -8.63 8.39 -1.37
CA ILE A 350 -7.65 9.03 -0.49
C ILE A 350 -7.08 7.96 0.45
N GLY A 351 -5.84 7.55 0.19
CA GLY A 351 -5.11 6.68 1.10
C GLY A 351 -4.47 7.50 2.22
N ILE A 352 -4.64 7.08 3.47
CA ILE A 352 -4.11 7.77 4.65
C ILE A 352 -3.14 6.84 5.39
N ALA A 353 -2.01 7.38 5.84
CA ALA A 353 -1.07 6.64 6.69
C ALA A 353 -0.87 7.35 8.04
N LYS A 354 -1.21 6.63 9.13
CA LYS A 354 -0.97 7.05 10.52
C LYS A 354 0.53 7.04 10.83
N ASP A 355 1.15 5.90 10.59
CA ASP A 355 2.57 5.67 10.83
C ASP A 355 3.31 5.53 9.50
N THR A 356 4.42 6.26 9.36
CA THR A 356 5.29 6.17 8.20
C THR A 356 6.72 6.39 8.61
N THR A 357 7.62 5.56 8.07
CA THR A 357 9.06 5.73 8.20
C THR A 357 9.66 6.47 7.01
N ALA A 358 8.83 7.00 6.11
CA ALA A 358 9.24 7.75 4.94
C ALA A 358 10.14 8.93 5.32
N SER A 359 11.11 9.19 4.45
CA SER A 359 12.08 10.27 4.58
C SER A 359 12.22 11.09 3.30
N ASP A 360 11.43 10.78 2.26
CA ASP A 360 11.56 11.35 0.93
C ASP A 360 11.33 12.88 0.92
N PHE A 361 10.52 13.39 1.84
CA PHE A 361 10.31 14.82 1.96
C PHE A 361 11.62 15.54 2.36
N ILE A 362 12.27 15.06 3.42
CA ILE A 362 13.52 15.65 3.92
C ILE A 362 14.70 15.35 2.99
N THR A 363 14.77 14.15 2.41
CA THR A 363 15.94 13.71 1.63
C THR A 363 15.90 14.08 0.16
N CYS A 364 14.72 14.40 -0.39
CA CYS A 364 14.58 14.69 -1.81
C CYS A 364 13.74 15.95 -2.08
N VAL A 365 12.53 16.04 -1.54
CA VAL A 365 11.58 17.14 -1.83
C VAL A 365 12.11 18.50 -1.38
N VAL A 366 12.50 18.65 -0.11
CA VAL A 366 13.00 19.93 0.41
C VAL A 366 14.33 20.32 -0.24
N PRO A 367 15.33 19.42 -0.39
CA PRO A 367 16.54 19.75 -1.13
C PRO A 367 16.28 20.16 -2.58
N TYR A 368 15.32 19.53 -3.26
CA TYR A 368 14.91 19.93 -4.61
C TYR A 368 14.15 21.27 -4.61
N ALA A 369 13.33 21.55 -3.61
CA ALA A 369 12.68 22.85 -3.42
C ALA A 369 13.71 23.98 -3.21
N MET A 370 14.80 23.71 -2.47
CA MET A 370 15.92 24.64 -2.35
C MET A 370 16.62 24.87 -3.69
N ALA A 371 16.91 23.80 -4.42
CA ALA A 371 17.60 23.87 -5.71
C ALA A 371 16.77 24.54 -6.82
N SER A 372 15.45 24.36 -6.81
CA SER A 372 14.52 24.99 -7.75
C SER A 372 14.17 26.44 -7.39
N GLY A 373 14.65 26.94 -6.25
CA GLY A 373 14.42 28.31 -5.79
C GLY A 373 13.09 28.55 -5.08
N LEU A 374 12.30 27.49 -4.83
CA LEU A 374 11.07 27.55 -4.03
C LEU A 374 11.40 27.90 -2.57
N VAL A 375 12.43 27.27 -2.00
CA VAL A 375 12.96 27.58 -0.65
C VAL A 375 14.18 28.47 -0.80
N LYS A 376 14.11 29.72 -0.32
CA LYS A 376 15.17 30.72 -0.46
C LYS A 376 15.95 30.89 0.84
N GLY A 377 17.28 30.91 0.74
CA GLY A 377 18.18 31.26 1.87
C GLY A 377 18.29 30.20 2.98
N GLY A 378 17.84 28.96 2.74
CA GLY A 378 17.81 27.91 3.75
C GLY A 378 19.19 27.32 4.08
N GLY A 379 19.48 27.16 5.38
CA GLY A 379 20.58 26.35 5.88
C GLY A 379 20.31 24.84 5.81
N SER A 380 21.28 24.03 6.21
CA SER A 380 21.11 22.56 6.24
C SER A 380 19.92 22.14 7.11
N LEU A 381 19.22 21.09 6.69
CA LEU A 381 18.15 20.50 7.49
C LEU A 381 18.74 19.73 8.68
N PRO A 382 18.13 19.80 9.87
CA PRO A 382 18.59 19.02 11.00
C PRO A 382 18.41 17.52 10.74
N ALA A 383 19.24 16.70 11.40
CA ALA A 383 19.26 15.25 11.24
C ALA A 383 18.07 14.54 11.92
N ILE A 384 16.85 14.82 11.43
CA ILE A 384 15.64 14.08 11.75
C ILE A 384 15.39 13.07 10.62
N ARG A 385 15.18 11.81 10.99
CA ARG A 385 15.18 10.70 10.02
C ARG A 385 13.85 10.46 9.30
N HIS A 386 12.75 10.98 9.84
CA HIS A 386 11.40 10.66 9.38
C HIS A 386 10.60 11.93 9.12
N ASP A 387 9.92 11.97 7.97
CA ASP A 387 9.15 13.13 7.50
C ASP A 387 8.07 13.53 8.50
N ARG A 388 7.31 12.57 9.02
CA ARG A 388 6.25 12.82 10.01
C ARG A 388 6.79 13.52 11.26
N ALA A 389 7.89 13.03 11.82
CA ALA A 389 8.50 13.61 13.01
C ALA A 389 9.06 15.02 12.72
N PHE A 390 9.72 15.19 11.57
CA PHE A 390 10.24 16.49 11.13
C PHE A 390 9.12 17.51 10.97
N LEU A 391 8.06 17.18 10.26
CA LEU A 391 6.92 18.07 10.01
C LEU A 391 6.14 18.38 11.29
N THR A 392 5.96 17.40 12.17
CA THR A 392 5.29 17.60 13.47
C THR A 392 6.08 18.62 14.31
N ILE A 393 7.41 18.45 14.42
CA ILE A 393 8.26 19.36 15.19
C ILE A 393 8.35 20.73 14.51
N LEU A 394 8.52 20.78 13.19
CA LEU A 394 8.61 22.02 12.43
C LEU A 394 7.33 22.85 12.59
N SER A 395 6.16 22.23 12.50
CA SER A 395 4.88 22.90 12.66
C SER A 395 4.65 23.39 14.09
N GLY A 396 4.94 22.57 15.11
CA GLY A 396 4.79 22.96 16.51
C GLY A 396 5.78 24.04 16.95
N ALA A 397 7.04 23.97 16.48
CA ALA A 397 8.08 24.95 16.80
C ALA A 397 7.91 26.29 16.07
N ASN A 398 7.03 26.36 15.08
CA ASN A 398 6.81 27.56 14.25
C ASN A 398 5.32 27.77 13.96
N PRO A 399 4.50 28.07 14.98
CA PRO A 399 3.05 28.15 14.84
C PRO A 399 2.59 29.24 13.87
N ASP A 400 3.40 30.28 13.67
CA ASP A 400 3.11 31.40 12.77
C ASP A 400 3.44 31.11 11.30
N ILE A 401 4.25 30.07 11.03
CA ILE A 401 4.58 29.65 9.66
C ILE A 401 3.42 28.87 9.05
N CYS A 402 2.79 27.99 9.83
CA CYS A 402 1.72 27.09 9.37
C CYS A 402 0.57 27.05 10.37
N SER A 403 -0.54 27.73 10.11
CA SER A 403 -1.75 27.56 10.93
C SER A 403 -2.52 26.33 10.45
N ALA A 404 -2.90 25.44 11.37
CA ALA A 404 -3.72 24.28 11.01
C ALA A 404 -5.16 24.72 10.64
N PRO A 405 -5.83 24.10 9.66
CA PRO A 405 -5.37 22.97 8.85
C PRO A 405 -4.37 23.38 7.76
N TRP A 406 -3.35 22.54 7.55
CA TRP A 406 -2.37 22.69 6.48
C TRP A 406 -2.03 21.35 5.84
N ARG A 407 -1.58 21.42 4.58
CA ARG A 407 -0.87 20.34 3.88
C ARG A 407 0.49 20.81 3.38
N THR A 408 1.42 19.91 3.14
CA THR A 408 2.63 20.25 2.38
C THR A 408 2.29 20.44 0.91
N ILE A 409 3.24 20.94 0.13
CA ILE A 409 3.23 20.71 -1.31
C ILE A 409 3.09 19.22 -1.58
N SER A 410 2.31 18.92 -2.59
CA SER A 410 2.10 17.60 -3.13
C SER A 410 3.13 17.33 -4.24
N TYR A 411 3.50 16.07 -4.38
CA TYR A 411 4.55 15.66 -5.32
C TYR A 411 4.35 14.21 -5.74
N ASP A 412 4.95 13.85 -6.87
CA ASP A 412 4.90 12.50 -7.41
C ASP A 412 5.56 11.49 -6.46
N THR A 413 4.93 10.34 -6.27
CA THR A 413 5.50 9.27 -5.47
C THR A 413 6.81 8.70 -6.05
N CYS A 414 7.16 8.98 -7.31
CA CYS A 414 8.46 8.60 -7.86
C CYS A 414 9.64 9.26 -7.13
N PHE A 415 9.44 10.39 -6.44
CA PHE A 415 10.45 11.03 -5.57
C PHE A 415 10.92 10.10 -4.44
N THR A 416 10.10 9.13 -4.01
CA THR A 416 10.49 8.10 -3.02
C THR A 416 11.66 7.22 -3.49
N SER A 417 11.89 7.18 -4.80
CA SER A 417 12.98 6.43 -5.43
C SER A 417 14.15 7.32 -5.88
N MET A 418 14.14 8.60 -5.49
CA MET A 418 15.15 9.59 -5.82
C MET A 418 15.85 10.13 -4.57
N VAL A 419 17.05 10.65 -4.77
CA VAL A 419 17.80 11.43 -3.76
C VAL A 419 18.40 12.63 -4.47
N TYR A 420 18.42 13.77 -3.77
CA TYR A 420 19.06 14.98 -4.26
C TYR A 420 20.36 15.24 -3.48
N SER A 421 21.49 15.24 -4.19
CA SER A 421 22.82 15.55 -3.64
C SER A 421 23.57 16.48 -4.59
N GLY A 422 22.99 17.65 -4.85
CA GLY A 422 23.42 18.62 -5.87
C GLY A 422 22.97 18.25 -7.29
N LYS A 423 22.65 16.98 -7.54
CA LYS A 423 22.02 16.46 -8.76
C LYS A 423 20.92 15.49 -8.35
N MET A 424 19.87 15.35 -9.16
CA MET A 424 18.85 14.34 -8.94
C MET A 424 19.36 12.97 -9.39
N SER A 425 19.23 11.96 -8.52
CA SER A 425 19.70 10.60 -8.81
C SER A 425 18.76 9.55 -8.24
N ALA A 426 18.74 8.36 -8.84
CA ALA A 426 17.95 7.25 -8.36
C ALA A 426 18.57 6.62 -7.10
N ALA A 427 17.80 6.50 -6.02
CA ALA A 427 18.23 5.93 -4.75
C ALA A 427 18.72 4.47 -4.87
N ARG A 428 18.10 3.69 -5.77
CA ARG A 428 18.41 2.27 -6.02
C ARG A 428 18.60 1.98 -7.50
N LYS A 429 19.43 2.79 -8.18
CA LYS A 429 19.76 2.72 -9.63
C LYS A 429 18.60 2.96 -10.60
N ARG A 430 17.35 2.88 -10.13
CA ARG A 430 16.14 3.08 -10.93
C ARG A 430 15.14 3.96 -10.21
N VAL A 431 14.53 4.85 -10.97
CA VAL A 431 13.38 5.66 -10.57
C VAL A 431 12.10 4.86 -10.87
N ALA A 432 11.17 4.86 -9.93
CA ALA A 432 9.81 4.33 -10.08
C ALA A 432 9.05 5.05 -11.20
N MET A 433 7.91 4.50 -11.61
CA MET A 433 7.09 5.12 -12.66
C MET A 433 6.47 6.42 -12.14
N GLU A 434 6.64 7.51 -12.89
CA GLU A 434 6.00 8.79 -12.59
C GLU A 434 4.54 8.80 -13.04
N ARG A 435 3.77 9.77 -12.54
CA ARG A 435 2.36 10.04 -12.86
C ARG A 435 1.43 8.86 -12.55
N GLN A 436 1.75 8.12 -11.49
CA GLN A 436 0.86 7.09 -10.95
C GLN A 436 0.09 7.59 -9.74
N PHE A 437 0.81 8.14 -8.77
CA PHE A 437 0.27 8.57 -7.50
C PHE A 437 0.92 9.90 -7.09
N VAL A 438 0.12 10.75 -6.45
CA VAL A 438 0.54 12.00 -5.84
C VAL A 438 0.39 11.86 -4.33
N LYS A 439 1.37 12.33 -3.56
CA LYS A 439 1.36 12.27 -2.09
C LYS A 439 1.64 13.64 -1.48
N ALA A 440 1.14 13.86 -0.27
CA ALA A 440 1.51 14.98 0.58
C ALA A 440 1.34 14.62 2.07
N TYR A 441 1.73 15.52 2.95
CA TYR A 441 1.49 15.42 4.39
C TYR A 441 0.50 16.48 4.84
N PHE A 442 -0.22 16.23 5.93
CA PHE A 442 -1.20 17.18 6.47
C PHE A 442 -1.29 17.14 7.99
N GLN A 443 -1.84 18.21 8.57
CA GLN A 443 -2.21 18.33 9.97
C GLN A 443 -3.46 19.21 10.08
N LEU A 444 -4.45 18.77 10.84
CA LEU A 444 -5.79 19.37 10.82
C LEU A 444 -6.08 20.32 11.99
N ARG A 445 -5.50 20.09 13.17
CA ARG A 445 -5.89 20.80 14.39
C ARG A 445 -4.69 21.40 15.14
N GLU A 446 -4.91 22.58 15.71
CA GLU A 446 -4.07 23.24 16.71
C GLU A 446 -4.92 23.58 17.95
N PHE A 447 -4.32 23.53 19.15
CA PHE A 447 -5.05 23.84 20.38
C PHE A 447 -5.14 25.36 20.58
N GLN A 448 -6.34 25.87 20.91
CA GLN A 448 -6.56 27.31 21.07
C GLN A 448 -5.76 27.93 22.24
N GLY A 449 -5.55 27.17 23.31
CA GLY A 449 -4.80 27.64 24.49
C GLY A 449 -3.28 27.54 24.35
N ASP A 450 -2.80 26.71 23.41
CA ASP A 450 -1.37 26.53 23.13
C ASP A 450 -1.20 26.10 21.66
N ARG A 451 -0.80 27.04 20.81
CA ARG A 451 -0.65 26.81 19.36
C ARG A 451 0.56 25.94 19.03
N GLU A 452 1.45 25.66 19.98
CA GLU A 452 2.54 24.68 19.79
C GLU A 452 2.02 23.23 19.94
N LEU A 453 0.94 23.03 20.71
CA LEU A 453 0.26 21.75 20.83
C LEU A 453 -0.69 21.54 19.64
N ARG A 454 -0.53 20.41 18.94
CA ARG A 454 -1.19 20.15 17.64
C ARG A 454 -1.55 18.68 17.47
N SER A 455 -2.44 18.37 16.53
CA SER A 455 -2.69 16.99 16.12
C SER A 455 -1.45 16.35 15.48
N PRO A 456 -1.32 15.02 15.42
CA PRO A 456 -0.25 14.40 14.66
C PRO A 456 -0.26 14.81 13.18
N THR A 457 0.91 14.83 12.55
CA THR A 457 1.01 14.88 11.09
C THR A 457 0.74 13.50 10.49
N PHE A 458 -0.05 13.48 9.43
CA PHE A 458 -0.39 12.28 8.65
C PHE A 458 0.06 12.44 7.21
N LEU A 459 0.19 11.32 6.50
CA LEU A 459 0.41 11.30 5.06
C LEU A 459 -0.89 10.96 4.37
N TYR A 460 -1.17 11.61 3.24
CA TYR A 460 -2.16 11.12 2.29
C TYR A 460 -1.53 10.88 0.92
N ASP A 461 -2.12 9.97 0.15
CA ASP A 461 -1.87 9.84 -1.28
C ASP A 461 -3.16 9.59 -2.06
N ARG A 462 -3.07 9.83 -3.37
CA ARG A 462 -4.17 9.72 -4.34
C ARG A 462 -3.62 9.27 -5.68
N PHE A 463 -4.52 8.82 -6.56
CA PHE A 463 -4.15 8.62 -7.96
C PHE A 463 -3.82 9.96 -8.63
N PHE A 464 -2.90 9.93 -9.59
CA PHE A 464 -2.67 11.06 -10.49
C PHE A 464 -3.90 11.28 -11.38
N SER A 465 -4.43 12.50 -11.40
CA SER A 465 -5.55 12.92 -12.23
C SER A 465 -5.05 13.82 -13.36
N PRO A 466 -5.03 13.36 -14.63
CA PRO A 466 -4.58 14.19 -15.76
C PRO A 466 -5.30 15.53 -15.88
N GLU A 467 -6.57 15.61 -15.46
CA GLU A 467 -7.37 16.83 -15.50
C GLU A 467 -6.82 17.94 -14.61
N PHE A 468 -6.38 17.59 -13.40
CA PHE A 468 -5.90 18.56 -12.41
C PHE A 468 -4.37 18.63 -12.30
N ASP A 469 -3.67 17.56 -12.69
CA ASP A 469 -2.25 17.41 -12.40
C ASP A 469 -1.34 17.68 -13.60
N SER A 470 -1.86 17.60 -14.83
CA SER A 470 -1.03 17.73 -16.03
C SER A 470 -0.32 19.06 -16.16
N GLU A 471 -0.86 20.14 -15.60
CA GLU A 471 -0.22 21.45 -15.61
C GLU A 471 0.97 21.59 -14.64
N PHE A 472 1.07 20.68 -13.66
CA PHE A 472 2.14 20.65 -12.65
C PHE A 472 3.28 19.69 -13.02
N VAL A 473 3.18 19.07 -14.19
CA VAL A 473 4.20 18.17 -14.70
C VAL A 473 5.38 18.97 -15.24
N SER A 474 6.58 18.65 -14.78
CA SER A 474 7.82 19.27 -15.27
C SER A 474 8.90 18.22 -15.54
N ASP A 475 9.76 18.48 -16.52
CA ASP A 475 10.85 17.56 -16.89
C ASP A 475 12.05 17.73 -15.95
N LEU A 476 12.50 16.62 -15.37
CA LEU A 476 13.69 16.53 -14.53
C LEU A 476 14.72 15.60 -15.16
N LYS A 477 15.97 16.05 -15.19
CA LYS A 477 17.11 15.20 -15.50
C LYS A 477 17.52 14.43 -14.25
N VAL A 478 17.52 13.11 -14.34
CA VAL A 478 17.82 12.20 -13.22
C VAL A 478 18.85 11.17 -13.64
N MET A 479 19.86 10.94 -12.80
CA MET A 479 20.82 9.86 -13.01
C MET A 479 20.21 8.51 -12.60
N GLU A 480 19.99 7.61 -13.56
CA GLU A 480 19.66 6.20 -13.35
C GLU A 480 20.89 5.34 -13.58
N GLY A 481 21.61 5.01 -12.51
CA GLY A 481 22.93 4.38 -12.63
C GLY A 481 23.91 5.36 -13.28
N ASP A 482 24.52 4.95 -14.40
CA ASP A 482 25.51 5.76 -15.12
C ASP A 482 24.90 6.59 -16.27
N SER A 483 23.57 6.53 -16.45
CA SER A 483 22.87 7.21 -17.54
C SER A 483 21.94 8.30 -17.01
N GLU A 484 21.95 9.45 -17.67
CA GLU A 484 20.97 10.51 -17.43
C GLU A 484 19.69 10.21 -18.20
N VAL A 485 18.55 10.23 -17.50
CA VAL A 485 17.23 10.04 -18.09
C VAL A 485 16.36 11.25 -17.76
N THR A 486 15.41 11.56 -18.66
CA THR A 486 14.37 12.54 -18.38
C THR A 486 13.20 11.83 -17.71
N VAL A 487 12.82 12.30 -16.52
CA VAL A 487 11.63 11.88 -15.79
C VAL A 487 10.72 13.08 -15.73
N SER A 488 9.42 12.91 -15.94
CA SER A 488 8.50 14.03 -16.00
C SER A 488 7.46 13.95 -14.88
N PRO A 489 7.87 14.09 -13.60
CA PRO A 489 6.98 13.91 -12.47
C PRO A 489 6.02 15.08 -12.26
N TYR A 490 4.97 14.81 -11.51
CA TYR A 490 4.15 15.84 -10.87
C TYR A 490 4.95 16.56 -9.76
N TRP A 491 4.93 17.89 -9.81
CA TRP A 491 5.54 18.77 -8.80
C TRP A 491 4.69 20.03 -8.62
N GLU A 492 4.07 20.20 -7.45
CA GLU A 492 3.14 21.31 -7.22
C GLU A 492 3.83 22.69 -7.25
N GLY A 493 5.06 22.79 -6.72
CA GLY A 493 5.87 24.01 -6.78
C GLY A 493 5.31 25.17 -5.96
N GLU A 494 5.15 26.35 -6.57
CA GLU A 494 4.60 27.56 -5.93
C GLU A 494 3.07 27.66 -6.04
N ARG A 495 2.49 27.05 -7.07
CA ARG A 495 1.04 27.07 -7.31
C ARG A 495 0.32 26.13 -6.34
N SER A 496 -1.00 26.23 -6.26
CA SER A 496 -1.82 25.32 -5.46
C SER A 496 -2.67 24.45 -6.39
N ASN A 497 -2.63 23.14 -6.17
CA ASN A 497 -3.48 22.21 -6.89
C ASN A 497 -4.86 22.14 -6.23
N PRO A 498 -5.95 22.40 -6.99
CA PRO A 498 -7.30 22.49 -6.42
C PRO A 498 -7.81 21.14 -5.90
N LEU A 499 -7.34 20.02 -6.46
CA LEU A 499 -7.71 18.67 -5.98
C LEU A 499 -7.10 18.38 -4.61
N ASP A 500 -5.84 18.74 -4.39
CA ASP A 500 -5.18 18.58 -3.09
C ASP A 500 -5.74 19.53 -2.02
N ASP A 501 -6.17 20.74 -2.42
CA ASP A 501 -6.87 21.67 -1.54
C ASP A 501 -8.25 21.14 -1.14
N LEU A 502 -8.98 20.52 -2.07
CA LEU A 502 -10.24 19.83 -1.78
C LEU A 502 -10.01 18.68 -0.79
N ILE A 503 -8.96 17.88 -0.95
CA ILE A 503 -8.63 16.81 -0.01
C ILE A 503 -8.41 17.36 1.39
N LEU A 504 -7.65 18.44 1.54
CA LEU A 504 -7.47 19.09 2.84
C LEU A 504 -8.81 19.56 3.44
N ALA A 505 -9.70 20.12 2.62
CA ALA A 505 -11.04 20.54 3.05
C ALA A 505 -11.91 19.35 3.50
N LEU A 506 -11.94 18.26 2.72
CA LEU A 506 -12.65 17.01 3.05
C LEU A 506 -12.13 16.40 4.37
N LEU A 507 -10.81 16.33 4.54
CA LEU A 507 -10.19 15.78 5.75
C LEU A 507 -10.49 16.65 6.97
N SER A 508 -10.37 17.97 6.85
CA SER A 508 -10.69 18.93 7.92
C SER A 508 -12.17 18.95 8.33
N ALA A 509 -13.08 18.59 7.40
CA ALA A 509 -14.51 18.51 7.67
C ALA A 509 -14.97 17.14 8.18
N SER A 510 -14.09 16.12 8.17
CA SER A 510 -14.43 14.72 8.49
C SER A 510 -13.78 14.19 9.77
N ASP A 511 -12.99 15.00 10.49
CA ASP A 511 -12.52 14.65 11.83
C ASP A 511 -13.52 15.05 12.91
N ASN A 512 -13.48 14.36 14.06
CA ASN A 512 -14.29 14.70 15.22
C ASN A 512 -13.42 15.29 16.33
N PRO A 513 -13.47 16.61 16.58
CA PRO A 513 -12.63 17.25 17.60
C PRO A 513 -13.06 16.90 19.04
N GLU A 514 -14.25 16.33 19.24
CA GLU A 514 -14.75 15.96 20.57
C GLU A 514 -14.10 14.68 21.12
N VAL A 515 -13.47 13.87 20.26
CA VAL A 515 -12.82 12.60 20.64
C VAL A 515 -11.30 12.76 20.51
N LEU A 516 -10.60 12.80 21.64
CA LEU A 516 -9.15 13.04 21.68
C LEU A 516 -8.37 12.00 20.88
N GLU A 517 -8.80 10.73 20.88
CA GLU A 517 -8.17 9.64 20.13
C GLU A 517 -8.30 9.80 18.61
N VAL A 518 -9.25 10.61 18.13
CA VAL A 518 -9.54 10.86 16.70
C VAL A 518 -9.09 12.25 16.28
N MET A 519 -8.50 13.04 17.19
CA MET A 519 -8.13 14.42 16.91
C MET A 519 -7.18 14.53 15.71
N GLY A 520 -7.67 15.14 14.63
CA GLY A 520 -6.97 15.29 13.37
C GLY A 520 -6.90 14.04 12.49
N HIS A 521 -7.63 12.97 12.82
CA HIS A 521 -7.81 11.77 12.02
C HIS A 521 -9.26 11.66 11.51
N ASN A 522 -9.45 10.98 10.37
CA ASN A 522 -10.77 10.83 9.76
C ASN A 522 -11.69 9.95 10.64
N GLN A 523 -12.90 10.43 10.94
CA GLN A 523 -13.85 9.75 11.82
C GLN A 523 -14.32 8.40 11.25
N LEU A 524 -14.49 8.28 9.93
CA LEU A 524 -14.98 7.05 9.30
C LEU A 524 -13.95 5.92 9.42
N LEU A 525 -12.67 6.23 9.18
CA LEU A 525 -11.58 5.28 9.37
C LEU A 525 -11.45 4.85 10.84
N TYR A 526 -11.60 5.78 11.78
CA TYR A 526 -11.58 5.42 13.21
C TYR A 526 -12.70 4.43 13.58
N LEU A 527 -13.92 4.66 13.09
CA LEU A 527 -15.04 3.75 13.37
C LEU A 527 -14.84 2.38 12.72
N ALA A 528 -14.30 2.34 11.50
CA ALA A 528 -13.93 1.11 10.81
C ALA A 528 -12.87 0.32 11.61
N ASP A 529 -11.76 0.96 12.03
CA ASP A 529 -10.70 0.38 12.87
C ASP A 529 -11.26 -0.27 14.15
N LYS A 530 -12.16 0.44 14.84
CA LYS A 530 -12.78 -0.06 16.07
C LYS A 530 -13.67 -1.27 15.81
N ALA A 531 -14.45 -1.25 14.73
CA ALA A 531 -15.33 -2.35 14.37
C ALA A 531 -14.54 -3.62 14.02
N VAL A 532 -13.53 -3.53 13.14
CA VAL A 532 -12.72 -4.70 12.76
C VAL A 532 -11.93 -5.26 13.95
N LYS A 533 -11.37 -4.41 14.82
CA LYS A 533 -10.68 -4.89 16.05
C LYS A 533 -11.61 -5.62 17.01
N ALA A 534 -12.86 -5.16 17.13
CA ALA A 534 -13.86 -5.86 17.93
C ALA A 534 -14.22 -7.22 17.32
N GLU A 535 -14.40 -7.28 16.00
CA GLU A 535 -14.73 -8.49 15.27
C GLU A 535 -13.63 -9.55 15.36
N ILE A 536 -12.37 -9.18 15.16
CA ILE A 536 -11.23 -10.08 15.31
C ILE A 536 -11.16 -10.71 16.68
N LYS A 537 -11.37 -9.90 17.73
CA LYS A 537 -11.34 -10.38 19.10
C LYS A 537 -12.40 -11.46 19.34
N LEU A 538 -13.59 -11.31 18.75
CA LEU A 538 -14.66 -12.30 18.84
C LEU A 538 -14.33 -13.56 18.01
N MET A 539 -13.80 -13.38 16.80
CA MET A 539 -13.54 -14.47 15.86
C MET A 539 -12.37 -15.36 16.28
N LYS A 540 -11.36 -14.80 16.96
CA LYS A 540 -10.19 -15.55 17.44
C LYS A 540 -10.60 -16.74 18.32
N ASP A 541 -11.46 -16.50 19.32
CA ASP A 541 -11.90 -17.54 20.25
C ASP A 541 -12.81 -18.57 19.55
N LEU A 542 -13.64 -18.13 18.60
CA LEU A 542 -14.54 -18.98 17.83
C LEU A 542 -13.76 -19.92 16.90
N LEU A 543 -12.80 -19.39 16.13
CA LEU A 543 -11.99 -20.17 15.20
C LEU A 543 -11.21 -21.27 15.90
N ARG A 544 -10.61 -20.93 17.03
CA ARG A 544 -9.90 -21.90 17.86
C ARG A 544 -10.84 -23.02 18.33
N SER A 545 -12.03 -22.68 18.81
CA SER A 545 -13.00 -23.65 19.31
C SER A 545 -13.47 -24.61 18.21
N VAL A 546 -13.72 -24.10 17.00
CA VAL A 546 -14.12 -24.91 15.83
C VAL A 546 -12.97 -25.82 15.40
N ALA A 547 -11.73 -25.31 15.33
CA ALA A 547 -10.57 -26.11 14.97
C ALA A 547 -10.27 -27.20 16.01
N GLU A 548 -10.43 -26.94 17.32
CA GLU A 548 -10.28 -27.94 18.38
C GLU A 548 -11.33 -29.06 18.26
N LEU A 549 -12.57 -28.74 17.85
CA LEU A 549 -13.64 -29.70 17.63
C LEU A 549 -13.29 -30.70 16.50
N GLU A 550 -12.74 -30.19 15.39
CA GLU A 550 -12.38 -31.01 14.21
C GLU A 550 -11.06 -31.78 14.41
N LEU A 551 -10.04 -31.13 14.97
CA LEU A 551 -8.72 -31.73 15.15
C LEU A 551 -8.65 -32.68 16.35
N GLY A 552 -9.48 -32.49 17.37
CA GLY A 552 -9.48 -33.30 18.59
C GLY A 552 -9.69 -34.80 18.36
N PRO A 553 -10.71 -35.22 17.58
CA PRO A 553 -10.92 -36.62 17.21
C PRO A 553 -9.77 -37.19 16.36
N LEU A 554 -9.29 -36.43 15.36
CA LEU A 554 -8.18 -36.84 14.48
C LEU A 554 -6.90 -37.07 15.27
N SER A 555 -6.56 -36.12 16.15
CA SER A 555 -5.35 -36.19 16.96
C SER A 555 -5.37 -37.38 17.94
N ARG A 556 -6.53 -37.70 18.51
CA ARG A 556 -6.72 -38.91 19.33
C ARG A 556 -6.63 -40.20 18.52
N LYS A 557 -7.27 -40.26 17.36
CA LYS A 557 -7.31 -41.44 16.49
C LYS A 557 -5.93 -41.79 15.93
N TYR A 558 -5.16 -40.78 15.50
CA TYR A 558 -3.87 -40.96 14.83
C TYR A 558 -2.66 -40.73 15.76
N LYS A 559 -2.88 -40.50 17.06
CA LYS A 559 -1.84 -40.19 18.06
C LYS A 559 -0.93 -39.01 17.66
N LEU A 560 -1.47 -38.06 16.90
CA LEU A 560 -0.72 -36.90 16.38
C LEU A 560 -0.16 -36.03 17.51
N PHE A 561 -0.79 -36.03 18.69
CA PHE A 561 -0.29 -35.34 19.90
C PHE A 561 1.16 -35.65 20.29
N THR A 562 1.68 -36.84 19.97
CA THR A 562 3.06 -37.22 20.32
C THR A 562 4.05 -36.94 19.20
N ILE A 563 3.56 -36.79 17.96
CA ILE A 563 4.36 -36.71 16.74
C ILE A 563 4.46 -35.25 16.25
N ALA A 564 3.37 -34.49 16.32
CA ALA A 564 3.20 -33.12 15.82
C ALA A 564 3.19 -32.06 16.94
N ARG A 565 3.74 -32.37 18.13
CA ARG A 565 3.94 -31.36 19.17
C ARG A 565 5.43 -31.09 19.30
N ARG A 566 5.81 -29.80 19.27
CA ARG A 566 7.17 -29.40 19.60
C ARG A 566 7.50 -29.88 21.01
N PHE A 567 8.67 -30.51 21.15
CA PHE A 567 9.16 -30.99 22.45
C PHE A 567 9.14 -29.90 23.53
N ARG A 568 9.29 -28.63 23.12
CA ARG A 568 9.23 -27.45 23.99
C ARG A 568 7.85 -27.22 24.59
N ASP A 569 6.77 -27.46 23.87
CA ASP A 569 5.40 -27.27 24.35
C ASP A 569 4.97 -28.42 25.27
N ILE A 570 5.38 -29.63 24.94
CA ILE A 570 5.26 -30.79 25.84
C ILE A 570 6.00 -30.50 27.16
N ARG A 571 7.17 -29.85 27.08
CA ARG A 571 7.98 -29.53 28.25
C ARG A 571 7.42 -28.36 29.04
N SER A 572 6.96 -27.29 28.40
CA SER A 572 6.36 -26.12 29.06
C SER A 572 5.04 -26.47 29.75
N GLU A 573 4.26 -27.38 29.17
CA GLU A 573 3.03 -27.91 29.76
C GLU A 573 3.34 -28.89 30.91
N LYS A 574 4.40 -29.71 30.79
CA LYS A 574 4.93 -30.51 31.92
C LYS A 574 5.51 -29.66 33.04
N GLU A 575 6.13 -28.51 32.74
CA GLU A 575 6.66 -27.56 33.72
C GLU A 575 5.53 -26.73 34.37
N ARG A 576 4.50 -26.34 33.59
CA ARG A 576 3.27 -25.70 34.10
C ARG A 576 2.42 -26.65 34.96
N SER A 577 2.34 -27.92 34.60
CA SER A 577 1.70 -28.93 35.43
C SER A 577 2.52 -29.20 36.69
N ARG A 578 3.85 -29.30 36.62
CA ARG A 578 4.74 -29.39 37.81
C ARG A 578 4.67 -28.17 38.74
N SER A 579 4.39 -26.98 38.22
CA SER A 579 4.22 -25.77 39.03
C SER A 579 2.80 -25.64 39.62
N ARG A 580 1.79 -26.25 39.00
CA ARG A 580 0.42 -26.35 39.55
C ARG A 580 0.26 -27.51 40.54
N SER A 581 0.91 -28.65 40.30
CA SER A 581 1.00 -29.75 41.26
C SER A 581 2.27 -29.54 42.08
N GLY A 582 2.19 -28.79 43.18
CA GLY A 582 3.30 -28.58 44.10
C GLY A 582 3.78 -29.89 44.76
N ALA A 583 4.47 -30.72 43.99
CA ALA A 583 5.18 -31.89 44.49
C ALA A 583 6.61 -31.46 44.80
N ALA A 584 6.91 -31.36 46.10
CA ALA A 584 8.25 -31.12 46.61
C ALA A 584 9.24 -32.15 46.03
N PRO A 585 10.49 -31.75 45.73
CA PRO A 585 11.51 -32.71 45.32
C PRO A 585 11.78 -33.69 46.48
N ALA A 586 11.70 -34.99 46.18
CA ALA A 586 12.09 -36.02 47.14
C ALA A 586 13.56 -35.86 47.54
N PRO A 587 13.92 -36.00 48.82
CA PRO A 587 15.28 -35.75 49.28
C PRO A 587 16.18 -36.93 48.95
N GLY A 588 17.33 -36.62 48.33
CA GLY A 588 18.59 -37.33 48.52
C GLY A 588 18.73 -38.72 47.93
N THR A 589 19.38 -38.79 46.77
CA THR A 589 20.47 -39.76 46.57
C THR A 589 21.68 -39.02 46.03
N THR A 590 22.65 -38.83 46.94
CA THR A 590 24.04 -38.49 46.68
C THR A 590 24.64 -39.41 45.62
N GLY A 591 25.28 -38.84 44.61
CA GLY A 591 26.00 -39.57 43.57
C GLY A 591 26.89 -38.65 42.76
N SER A 592 28.06 -38.35 43.33
CA SER A 592 29.34 -38.02 42.69
C SER A 592 29.33 -37.44 41.26
N ALA A 593 29.72 -36.17 41.17
CA ALA A 593 30.43 -35.67 40.00
C ALA A 593 31.76 -36.42 39.87
N ASP A 594 31.94 -37.16 38.78
CA ASP A 594 33.26 -37.58 38.32
C ASP A 594 33.26 -37.62 36.77
N ARG A 595 34.15 -36.80 36.20
CA ARG A 595 34.94 -37.00 34.96
C ARG A 595 34.26 -37.08 33.59
N LEU A 596 34.57 -36.03 32.80
CA LEU A 596 35.37 -36.05 31.56
C LEU A 596 35.21 -37.21 30.55
N GLY A 597 34.97 -36.81 29.29
CA GLY A 597 35.20 -37.58 28.04
C GLY A 597 34.00 -37.38 27.10
N GLY A 598 34.07 -36.68 25.98
CA GLY A 598 35.12 -36.67 24.96
C GLY A 598 34.66 -37.57 23.81
N PHE A 599 33.87 -37.02 22.88
CA PHE A 599 33.90 -37.17 21.41
C PHE A 599 32.82 -36.29 20.78
#